data_AF-A0A2Z4II84-F1
#
_entry.id   AF-A0A2Z4II84-F1
#
_cell.length_a   1.000
_cell.length_b   1.000
_cell.length_c   1.000
_cell.angle_alpha   90.00
_cell.angle_beta   90.00
_cell.angle_gamma   90.00
#
_symmetry.space_group_name_H-M   'P 1'
#
loop_
_entity.id
_entity.type
_entity.pdbx_description
1 polymer ?
#
loop_
_entity_poly.entity_id
_entity_poly.type
_entity_poly.pdbx_seq_one_letter_code
_entity_poly.pdbx_strand_id
1 'polypeptide(L)'
;MRNLYIIVTLAVAIASCDPVTFISYKIENSSNEELSIYFYSSINEVQDTLVLKAKSTEFWQDVSVGADTPEKIDLNQYYDSIKVESANRVIINYTPETTGKTIYDYSYWSEHKKGKRNYEYVYEITEEDLASGAGQ
;
A
#
# COMPACT_ATOMS: atom_id res chain seq x y z
N MET A 1 22.14 43.21 -20.07
CA MET A 1 22.40 41.77 -20.33
C MET A 1 22.69 40.97 -19.05
N ARG A 2 23.54 41.43 -18.12
CA ARG A 2 23.82 40.75 -16.83
C ARG A 2 22.56 40.40 -16.02
N ASN A 3 21.60 41.32 -15.93
CA ASN A 3 20.36 41.09 -15.17
C ASN A 3 19.43 40.05 -15.85
N LEU A 4 19.48 39.90 -17.18
CA LEU A 4 18.69 38.91 -17.90
C LEU A 4 19.21 37.50 -17.61
N TYR A 5 20.54 37.33 -17.56
CA TYR A 5 21.16 36.04 -17.26
C TYR A 5 20.80 35.54 -15.85
N ILE A 6 20.77 36.46 -14.88
CA ILE A 6 20.35 36.15 -13.50
C ILE A 6 18.88 35.69 -13.47
N ILE A 7 17.99 36.39 -14.18
CA ILE A 7 16.57 36.04 -14.26
C ILE A 7 16.37 34.67 -14.92
N VAL A 8 17.07 34.40 -16.02
CA VAL A 8 16.99 33.11 -16.73
C VAL A 8 17.53 31.96 -15.86
N THR A 9 18.65 32.18 -15.17
CA THR A 9 19.23 31.15 -14.29
C THR A 9 18.30 30.85 -13.12
N LEU A 10 17.65 31.87 -12.55
CA LEU A 10 16.66 31.70 -11.50
C LEU A 10 15.39 30.99 -12.00
N ALA A 11 14.94 31.31 -13.22
CA ALA A 11 13.77 30.67 -13.85
C ALA A 11 13.98 29.19 -14.16
N VAL A 12 15.20 28.79 -14.57
CA VAL A 12 15.55 27.38 -14.80
C VAL A 12 15.62 26.60 -13.48
N ALA A 13 16.16 27.21 -12.42
CA ALA A 13 16.24 26.57 -11.11
C ALA A 13 14.85 26.23 -10.54
N ILE A 14 13.87 27.14 -10.66
CA ILE A 14 12.49 26.90 -10.17
C ILE A 14 11.66 25.98 -11.07
N ALA A 15 12.03 25.80 -12.34
CA ALA A 15 11.36 24.87 -13.25
C ALA A 15 11.87 23.41 -13.12
N SER A 16 12.92 23.17 -12.34
CA SER A 16 13.57 21.85 -12.20
C SER A 16 12.95 20.92 -11.15
N CYS A 17 11.84 21.33 -10.50
CA CYS A 17 11.11 20.42 -9.62
C CYS A 17 10.36 19.39 -10.46
N ASP A 18 10.95 18.21 -10.60
CA ASP A 18 10.27 17.06 -11.18
C ASP A 18 9.03 16.75 -10.33
N PRO A 19 7.85 16.66 -10.95
CA PRO A 19 6.64 16.57 -10.18
C PRO A 19 6.48 15.15 -9.62
N VAL A 20 6.17 15.03 -8.33
CA VAL A 20 6.09 13.77 -7.58
C VAL A 20 4.63 13.36 -7.41
N THR A 21 4.38 12.05 -7.41
CA THR A 21 3.10 11.44 -7.04
C THR A 21 3.24 10.79 -5.67
N PHE A 22 2.30 11.08 -4.77
CA PHE A 22 2.23 10.49 -3.44
C PHE A 22 1.09 9.49 -3.39
N ILE A 23 1.40 8.30 -2.88
CA ILE A 23 0.46 7.19 -2.78
C ILE A 23 0.47 6.70 -1.34
N SER A 24 -0.70 6.61 -0.74
CA SER A 24 -0.90 6.17 0.63
C SER A 24 -1.67 4.86 0.66
N TYR A 25 -1.19 3.89 1.42
CA TYR A 25 -1.79 2.57 1.59
C TYR A 25 -2.27 2.38 3.02
N LYS A 26 -3.54 1.99 3.15
CA LYS A 26 -4.18 1.70 4.42
C LYS A 26 -4.85 0.35 4.37
N ILE A 27 -4.91 -0.30 5.53
CA ILE A 27 -5.65 -1.54 5.68
C ILE A 27 -6.73 -1.30 6.74
N GLU A 28 -7.96 -1.66 6.42
CA GLU A 28 -9.11 -1.59 7.30
C GLU A 28 -9.46 -2.98 7.80
N ASN A 29 -9.59 -3.11 9.11
CA ASN A 29 -10.12 -4.29 9.77
C ASN A 29 -11.56 -4.00 10.20
N SER A 30 -12.50 -4.43 9.36
CA SER A 30 -13.93 -4.35 9.62
C SER A 30 -14.45 -5.52 10.45
N SER A 31 -13.58 -6.42 10.94
CA SER A 31 -13.96 -7.52 11.83
C SER A 31 -14.02 -7.10 13.30
N ASN A 32 -14.53 -7.98 14.15
CA ASN A 32 -14.52 -7.81 15.61
C ASN A 32 -13.24 -8.35 16.28
N GLU A 33 -12.29 -8.88 15.51
CA GLU A 33 -11.05 -9.47 16.02
C GLU A 33 -9.87 -8.52 15.79
N GLU A 34 -8.87 -8.58 16.67
CA GLU A 34 -7.57 -7.93 16.40
C GLU A 34 -6.77 -8.81 15.45
N LEU A 35 -6.16 -8.19 14.43
CA LEU A 35 -5.39 -8.88 13.42
C LEU A 35 -3.93 -8.43 13.47
N SER A 36 -3.02 -9.38 13.25
CA SER A 36 -1.62 -9.11 12.95
C SER A 36 -1.32 -9.51 11.52
N ILE A 37 -0.86 -8.56 10.72
CA ILE A 37 -0.47 -8.79 9.33
C ILE A 37 1.04 -8.78 9.22
N TYR A 38 1.59 -9.82 8.61
CA TYR A 38 3.02 -9.98 8.41
C TYR A 38 3.32 -10.06 6.93
N PHE A 39 4.26 -9.25 6.46
CA PHE A 39 4.66 -9.16 5.06
C PHE A 39 6.03 -9.83 4.88
N TYR A 40 6.10 -10.86 4.04
CA TYR A 40 7.27 -11.72 3.84
C TYR A 40 7.88 -11.47 2.47
N SER A 41 9.21 -11.54 2.34
CA SER A 41 9.89 -11.50 1.03
C SER A 41 11.00 -12.53 0.95
N SER A 42 11.40 -12.91 -0.26
CA SER A 42 12.41 -13.96 -0.49
C SER A 42 13.78 -13.60 0.08
N ILE A 43 14.03 -12.32 0.33
CA ILE A 43 15.28 -11.80 0.87
C ILE A 43 15.27 -11.81 2.40
N ASN A 44 14.12 -11.59 3.04
CA ASN A 44 14.00 -11.48 4.50
C ASN A 44 12.79 -12.27 5.03
N GLU A 45 12.99 -13.06 6.10
CA GLU A 45 11.92 -13.87 6.70
C GLU A 45 10.68 -13.05 7.09
N VAL A 46 10.80 -11.81 7.58
CA VAL A 46 9.67 -10.87 7.70
C VAL A 46 10.19 -9.47 7.39
N GLN A 47 9.52 -8.75 6.50
CA GLN A 47 9.91 -7.41 6.08
C GLN A 47 9.11 -6.32 6.81
N ASP A 48 7.83 -6.57 7.10
CA ASP A 48 6.96 -5.59 7.77
C ASP A 48 5.90 -6.29 8.63
N THR A 49 5.36 -5.57 9.62
CA THR A 49 4.29 -6.05 10.50
C THR A 49 3.33 -4.93 10.83
N LEU A 50 2.04 -5.18 10.62
CA LEU A 50 0.95 -4.25 10.93
C LEU A 50 -0.02 -4.89 11.92
N VAL A 51 -0.25 -4.25 13.06
CA VAL A 51 -1.26 -4.67 14.03
C VAL A 51 -2.50 -3.81 13.83
N LEU A 52 -3.63 -4.46 13.52
CA LEU A 52 -4.92 -3.85 13.24
C LEU A 52 -5.92 -4.19 14.34
N LYS A 53 -6.31 -3.18 15.12
CA LYS A 53 -7.38 -3.36 16.11
C LYS A 53 -8.70 -3.69 15.41
N ALA A 54 -9.61 -4.34 16.13
CA ALA A 54 -10.97 -4.54 15.67
C ALA A 54 -11.63 -3.20 15.31
N LYS A 55 -12.36 -3.17 14.19
CA LYS A 55 -13.08 -1.99 13.68
C LYS A 55 -12.18 -0.75 13.52
N SER A 56 -10.97 -0.95 13.00
CA SER A 56 -10.00 0.14 12.82
C SER A 56 -9.40 0.14 11.42
N THR A 57 -8.89 1.30 11.02
CA THR A 57 -8.09 1.46 9.80
C THR A 57 -6.71 1.91 10.22
N GLU A 58 -5.69 1.15 9.85
CA GLU A 58 -4.31 1.50 10.13
C GLU A 58 -3.58 1.86 8.84
N PHE A 59 -2.65 2.79 8.98
CA PHE A 59 -1.75 3.17 7.92
C PHE A 59 -0.68 2.10 7.74
N TRP A 60 -0.47 1.67 6.50
CA TRP A 60 0.56 0.70 6.18
C TRP A 60 1.80 1.38 5.59
N GLN A 61 1.66 2.09 4.47
CA GLN A 61 2.82 2.62 3.75
C GLN A 61 2.49 3.87 2.95
N ASP A 62 3.46 4.79 2.87
CA ASP A 62 3.47 5.88 1.89
C ASP A 62 4.58 5.65 0.88
N VAL A 63 4.27 5.88 -0.38
CA VAL A 63 5.22 5.77 -1.48
C VAL A 63 5.19 7.07 -2.29
N SER A 64 6.37 7.64 -2.50
CA SER A 64 6.56 8.76 -3.42
C SER A 64 7.21 8.25 -4.69
N VAL A 65 6.55 8.43 -5.82
CA VAL A 65 7.04 8.01 -7.14
C VAL A 65 7.17 9.19 -8.10
N GLY A 66 8.08 9.09 -9.08
CA GLY A 66 8.24 10.11 -10.11
C GLY A 66 7.01 10.23 -11.02
N ALA A 67 6.93 11.32 -11.78
CA ALA A 67 5.78 11.66 -12.63
C ALA A 67 5.32 10.56 -13.60
N ASP A 68 6.27 9.74 -14.08
CA ASP A 68 6.05 8.72 -15.11
C ASP A 68 5.89 7.30 -14.53
N THR A 69 5.83 7.18 -13.21
CA THR A 69 5.72 5.90 -12.51
C THR A 69 4.24 5.51 -12.35
N PRO A 70 3.88 4.21 -12.34
CA PRO A 70 2.49 3.79 -12.18
C PRO A 70 1.85 4.36 -10.91
N GLU A 71 0.54 4.62 -10.95
CA GLU A 71 -0.24 5.14 -9.82
C GLU A 71 -0.43 4.11 -8.67
N LYS A 72 0.20 2.94 -8.78
CA LYS A 72 0.11 1.77 -7.89
C LYS A 72 1.46 1.07 -7.82
N ILE A 73 1.89 0.65 -6.63
CA ILE A 73 3.06 -0.23 -6.49
C ILE A 73 2.71 -1.67 -6.84
N ASP A 74 3.63 -2.35 -7.51
CA ASP A 74 3.54 -3.79 -7.73
C ASP A 74 3.98 -4.54 -6.48
N LEU A 75 3.02 -4.94 -5.66
CA LEU A 75 3.28 -5.63 -4.39
C LEU A 75 4.05 -6.95 -4.59
N ASN A 76 3.89 -7.61 -5.74
CA ASN A 76 4.58 -8.85 -6.07
C ASN A 76 6.10 -8.69 -6.20
N GLN A 77 6.59 -7.45 -6.39
CA GLN A 77 8.03 -7.16 -6.46
C GLN A 77 8.67 -7.05 -5.07
N TYR A 78 7.87 -6.78 -4.04
CA TYR A 78 8.36 -6.52 -2.69
C TYR A 78 8.03 -7.65 -1.72
N TYR A 79 6.90 -8.33 -1.91
CA TYR A 79 6.43 -9.35 -0.99
C TYR A 79 6.05 -10.63 -1.74
N ASP A 80 6.50 -11.75 -1.20
CA ASP A 80 6.20 -13.09 -1.72
C ASP A 80 4.94 -13.66 -1.07
N SER A 81 4.69 -13.30 0.19
CA SER A 81 3.49 -13.71 0.90
C SER A 81 3.11 -12.74 2.01
N ILE A 82 1.82 -12.68 2.32
CA ILE A 82 1.27 -11.82 3.37
C ILE A 82 0.36 -12.69 4.23
N LYS A 83 0.69 -12.81 5.52
CA LYS A 83 -0.08 -13.62 6.47
C LYS A 83 -0.91 -12.73 7.36
N VAL A 84 -2.15 -13.11 7.57
CA VAL A 84 -3.06 -12.49 8.53
C VAL A 84 -3.31 -13.48 9.66
N GLU A 85 -2.97 -13.06 10.88
CA GLU A 85 -3.18 -13.82 12.10
C GLU A 85 -4.22 -13.17 13.00
N SER A 86 -5.01 -13.99 13.67
CA SER A 86 -5.87 -13.58 14.78
C SER A 86 -5.58 -14.50 15.97
N ALA A 87 -5.35 -13.92 17.15
CA ALA A 87 -5.05 -14.66 18.37
C ALA A 87 -3.94 -15.74 18.21
N ASN A 88 -2.84 -15.40 17.50
CA ASN A 88 -1.71 -16.28 17.17
C ASN A 88 -2.06 -17.50 16.29
N ARG A 89 -3.20 -17.45 15.59
CA ARG A 89 -3.57 -18.43 14.56
C ARG A 89 -3.55 -17.76 13.20
N VAL A 90 -2.86 -18.36 12.23
CA VAL A 90 -2.96 -17.95 10.83
C VAL A 90 -4.38 -18.21 10.34
N ILE A 91 -5.03 -17.15 9.86
CA ILE A 91 -6.39 -17.18 9.33
C ILE A 91 -6.39 -17.04 7.81
N ILE A 92 -5.48 -16.22 7.27
CA ILE A 92 -5.35 -16.01 5.82
C ILE A 92 -3.87 -15.99 5.44
N ASN A 93 -3.55 -16.57 4.30
CA ASN A 93 -2.23 -16.48 3.67
C ASN A 93 -2.38 -16.05 2.21
N TYR A 94 -2.02 -14.81 1.90
CA TYR A 94 -2.00 -14.30 0.53
C TYR A 94 -0.65 -14.56 -0.13
N THR A 95 -0.71 -15.03 -1.37
CA THR A 95 0.43 -15.14 -2.29
C THR A 95 0.04 -14.49 -3.62
N PRO A 96 0.99 -14.17 -4.50
CA PRO A 96 0.69 -13.66 -5.85
C PRO A 96 -0.25 -14.57 -6.66
N GLU A 97 -0.25 -15.87 -6.37
CA GLU A 97 -1.09 -16.88 -7.03
C GLU A 97 -2.45 -17.09 -6.33
N THR A 98 -2.69 -16.43 -5.20
CA THR A 98 -3.95 -16.56 -4.46
C THR A 98 -5.11 -16.04 -5.31
N THR A 99 -6.08 -16.91 -5.58
CA THR A 99 -7.28 -16.57 -6.34
C THR A 99 -8.34 -15.91 -5.46
N GLY A 100 -9.16 -15.02 -6.04
CA GLY A 100 -10.25 -14.35 -5.33
C GLY A 100 -9.78 -13.05 -4.67
N LYS A 101 -10.44 -12.65 -3.57
CA LYS A 101 -10.11 -11.41 -2.87
C LYS A 101 -8.73 -11.52 -2.21
N THR A 102 -7.80 -10.72 -2.70
CA THR A 102 -6.40 -10.71 -2.25
C THR A 102 -5.84 -9.29 -2.22
N ILE A 103 -4.93 -9.04 -1.30
CA ILE A 103 -4.24 -7.76 -1.16
C ILE A 103 -3.36 -7.43 -2.39
N TYR A 104 -2.97 -8.44 -3.18
CA TYR A 104 -2.22 -8.25 -4.42
C TYR A 104 -3.09 -7.74 -5.60
N ASP A 105 -4.41 -7.91 -5.53
CA ASP A 105 -5.32 -7.48 -6.59
C ASP A 105 -5.99 -6.15 -6.24
N TYR A 106 -5.55 -5.10 -6.94
CA TYR A 106 -6.05 -3.72 -6.80
C TYR A 106 -7.51 -3.52 -7.17
N SER A 107 -8.19 -4.51 -7.76
CA SER A 107 -9.64 -4.46 -7.95
C SER A 107 -10.42 -4.51 -6.63
N TYR A 108 -9.81 -5.06 -5.57
CA TYR A 108 -10.38 -5.14 -4.22
C TYR A 108 -9.97 -3.97 -3.31
N TRP A 109 -9.17 -3.03 -3.82
CA TRP A 109 -8.79 -1.83 -3.09
C TRP A 109 -9.74 -0.68 -3.43
N SER A 110 -10.17 0.04 -2.41
CA SER A 110 -10.89 1.30 -2.57
C SER A 110 -9.90 2.42 -2.89
N GLU A 111 -9.99 2.99 -4.08
CA GLU A 111 -9.16 4.11 -4.52
C GLU A 111 -9.83 5.47 -4.21
N HIS A 112 -9.08 6.34 -3.55
CA HIS A 112 -9.48 7.70 -3.23
C HIS A 112 -8.47 8.71 -3.76
N LYS A 113 -8.82 9.39 -4.85
CA LYS A 113 -8.02 10.49 -5.40
C LYS A 113 -8.17 11.75 -4.53
N LYS A 114 -7.13 12.12 -3.78
CA LYS A 114 -7.09 13.30 -2.89
C LYS A 114 -6.54 14.56 -3.57
N GLY A 115 -6.12 14.46 -4.82
CA GLY A 115 -5.59 15.56 -5.60
C GLY A 115 -5.13 15.11 -6.98
N LYS A 116 -4.44 15.98 -7.72
CA LYS A 116 -3.96 15.63 -9.07
C LYS A 116 -2.96 14.46 -9.06
N ARG A 117 -2.18 14.34 -7.98
CA ARG A 117 -1.07 13.38 -7.83
C ARG A 117 -0.99 12.79 -6.42
N ASN A 118 -2.12 12.74 -5.72
CA ASN A 118 -2.23 12.19 -4.37
C ASN A 118 -3.32 11.13 -4.39
N TYR A 119 -2.94 9.89 -4.12
CA TYR A 119 -3.82 8.73 -4.16
C TYR A 119 -3.80 8.05 -2.79
N GLU A 120 -4.95 7.58 -2.34
CA GLU A 120 -5.09 6.76 -1.14
C GLU A 120 -5.79 5.46 -1.54
N TYR A 121 -5.21 4.33 -1.17
CA TYR A 121 -5.76 3.00 -1.39
C TYR A 121 -6.07 2.38 -0.04
N VAL A 122 -7.30 1.88 0.11
CA VAL A 122 -7.76 1.19 1.33
C VAL A 122 -8.15 -0.24 0.99
N TYR A 123 -7.51 -1.22 1.62
CA TYR A 123 -7.89 -2.63 1.54
C TYR A 123 -8.68 -3.01 2.78
N GLU A 124 -9.88 -3.54 2.62
CA GLU A 124 -10.75 -3.91 3.73
C GLU A 124 -10.73 -5.44 3.96
N ILE A 125 -10.48 -5.85 5.21
CA ILE A 125 -10.62 -7.21 5.70
C ILE A 125 -11.90 -7.30 6.53
N THR A 126 -12.80 -8.18 6.13
CA THR A 126 -14.13 -8.39 6.72
C THR A 126 -14.20 -9.72 7.46
N GLU A 127 -15.28 -9.95 8.23
CA GLU A 127 -15.51 -11.26 8.87
C GLU A 127 -15.69 -12.40 7.86
N GLU A 128 -16.25 -12.12 6.67
CA GLU A 128 -16.41 -13.12 5.61
C GLU A 128 -15.05 -13.56 5.04
N ASP A 129 -14.09 -12.65 4.94
CA ASP A 129 -12.73 -12.95 4.52
C ASP A 129 -12.03 -13.87 5.53
N LEU A 130 -12.22 -13.60 6.83
CA LEU A 130 -11.67 -14.43 7.91
C LEU A 130 -12.31 -15.82 7.95
N ALA A 131 -13.61 -15.92 7.68
CA ALA A 131 -14.34 -17.19 7.66
C ALA A 131 -13.96 -18.07 6.46
N SER A 132 -13.73 -17.47 5.30
CA SER A 132 -13.35 -18.17 4.06
C SER A 132 -11.87 -18.57 4.01
N GLY A 133 -10.99 -17.79 4.65
CA GLY A 133 -9.55 -18.09 4.72
C GLY A 133 -9.19 -19.28 5.62
N ALA A 134 -10.04 -19.64 6.59
CA ALA A 134 -9.77 -20.67 7.60
C ALA A 134 -9.66 -22.12 7.07
N GLY A 135 -9.68 -22.33 5.75
CA GLY A 135 -9.67 -23.66 5.11
C GLY A 135 -8.83 -23.79 3.82
N GLN A 136 -7.95 -22.82 3.51
CA GLN A 136 -6.98 -22.92 2.40
C GLN A 136 -5.57 -23.23 2.91
#